data_AF-A0A7Z9K601-F1
#
_entry.id   AF-A0A7Z9K601-F1
#
_cell.length_a   1.000
_cell.length_b   1.000
_cell.length_c   1.000
_cell.angle_alpha   90.00
_cell.angle_beta   90.00
_cell.angle_gamma   90.00
#
_symmetry.space_group_name_H-M   'P 1'
#
loop_
_entity.id
_entity.type
_entity.pdbx_description
1 polymer ?
#
loop_
_entity_poly.entity_id
_entity_poly.type
_entity_poly.pdbx_seq_one_letter_code
_entity_poly.pdbx_strand_id
1 'polypeptide(L)'
;VQTHVHTENLDVRKLMPILTHTSADSGQYISAGIVIVRDPETKIYNASYHRLQVNSKNRLGIKLDYGRHLRLAYDRAKERKEPLPIAICLGTDLALQYTAATMGSRMPEHADELKSAGGLIGRPLAVAKAISQPVIVPAEAEIIIEGKILPDDMEPEGPFGEFIGYLAPKADAPIVEITAITHRDNPIYQAINGYGRETIMLRKYVLEASLLDILQAATPIVLDAEMTAGGLHRFHAVIQIKKSNPQHNGMQRNVIAAAFGALKDLDLVTVVDEDIDIRDPLDVEYALATRFEASKDLVMIPGARGHEYVRASIDGIRTKLGIDATIPYEDKDLYSRCEFKEISIEDGCLNNASEAFDQLWKI
;
A
#
# COMPACT_ATOMS: atom_id res chain seq x y z
N VAL A 1 -23.32 -9.59 7.94
CA VAL A 1 -22.54 -9.10 9.10
C VAL A 1 -23.38 -8.72 10.32
N GLN A 2 -24.72 -8.62 10.24
CA GLN A 2 -25.57 -8.16 11.36
C GLN A 2 -26.33 -9.31 12.05
N THR A 3 -25.76 -10.51 12.08
CA THR A 3 -26.40 -11.68 12.74
C THR A 3 -26.44 -11.50 14.25
N HIS A 4 -25.35 -10.98 14.82
CA HIS A 4 -25.23 -10.62 16.22
C HIS A 4 -25.05 -9.11 16.34
N VAL A 5 -25.80 -8.49 17.25
CA VAL A 5 -25.82 -7.03 17.44
C VAL A 5 -25.62 -6.71 18.92
N HIS A 6 -24.58 -5.95 19.20
CA HIS A 6 -24.25 -5.47 20.54
C HIS A 6 -24.39 -3.94 20.55
N THR A 7 -25.28 -3.39 21.38
CA THR A 7 -25.49 -1.93 21.54
C THR A 7 -25.34 -1.45 22.98
N GLU A 8 -25.32 -2.37 23.94
CA GLU A 8 -25.22 -2.07 25.37
C GLU A 8 -24.00 -2.76 25.98
N ASN A 9 -23.48 -2.21 27.07
CA ASN A 9 -22.34 -2.76 27.81
C ASN A 9 -21.11 -3.07 26.93
N LEU A 10 -20.89 -2.25 25.90
CA LEU A 10 -19.83 -2.43 24.91
C LEU A 10 -18.45 -2.50 25.60
N ASP A 11 -17.77 -3.63 25.38
CA ASP A 11 -16.36 -3.81 25.72
C ASP A 11 -15.65 -4.51 24.54
N VAL A 12 -15.04 -3.68 23.69
CA VAL A 12 -14.34 -4.11 22.47
C VAL A 12 -13.24 -5.14 22.77
N ARG A 13 -12.64 -5.07 23.96
CA ARG A 13 -11.56 -5.97 24.42
C ARG A 13 -12.06 -7.37 24.77
N LYS A 14 -13.35 -7.51 25.08
CA LYS A 14 -13.99 -8.80 25.39
C LYS A 14 -14.63 -9.45 24.18
N LEU A 15 -15.05 -8.64 23.20
CA LEU A 15 -15.75 -9.10 22.01
C LEU A 15 -14.82 -9.59 20.90
N MET A 16 -13.56 -9.15 20.88
CA MET A 16 -12.62 -9.48 19.81
C MET A 16 -11.18 -9.68 20.32
N PRO A 17 -10.37 -10.53 19.67
CA PRO A 17 -8.98 -10.77 20.04
C PRO A 17 -8.05 -9.69 19.47
N ILE A 18 -8.18 -8.45 19.95
CA ILE A 18 -7.40 -7.32 19.44
C ILE A 18 -5.92 -7.49 19.81
N LEU A 19 -5.05 -7.31 18.83
CA LEU A 19 -3.63 -7.62 18.96
C LEU A 19 -2.83 -6.46 19.54
N THR A 20 -1.78 -6.79 20.27
CA THR A 20 -0.61 -5.91 20.50
C THR A 20 0.51 -6.47 19.63
N HIS A 21 0.96 -5.71 18.63
CA HIS A 21 1.83 -6.22 17.56
C HIS A 21 3.28 -6.30 18.01
N THR A 22 3.73 -5.33 18.81
CA THR A 22 5.08 -5.29 19.36
C THR A 22 5.03 -5.04 20.86
N SER A 23 6.06 -5.47 21.59
CA SER A 23 6.22 -5.15 23.01
C SER A 23 6.41 -3.66 23.30
N ALA A 24 6.64 -2.85 22.26
CA ALA A 24 6.84 -1.41 22.36
C ALA A 24 5.59 -0.62 21.96
N ASP A 25 4.52 -1.27 21.50
CA ASP A 25 3.25 -0.62 21.24
C ASP A 25 2.64 -0.13 22.55
N SER A 26 1.95 1.01 22.52
CA SER A 26 1.24 1.58 23.67
C SER A 26 0.07 0.74 24.17
N GLY A 27 -0.39 -0.26 23.40
CA GLY A 27 -1.53 -1.09 23.76
C GLY A 27 -2.02 -2.00 22.65
N GLN A 28 -3.32 -2.29 22.68
CA GLN A 28 -3.99 -3.09 21.64
C GLN A 28 -4.40 -2.20 20.47
N TYR A 29 -4.26 -2.69 19.25
CA TYR A 29 -4.58 -1.98 18.03
C TYR A 29 -5.46 -2.79 17.09
N ILE A 30 -6.49 -2.14 16.55
CA ILE A 30 -7.20 -2.63 15.36
C ILE A 30 -6.43 -2.10 14.16
N SER A 31 -5.73 -2.98 13.45
CA SER A 31 -4.77 -2.63 12.40
C SER A 31 -5.30 -2.78 10.97
N ALA A 32 -6.30 -3.64 10.76
CA ALA A 32 -6.94 -3.87 9.46
C ALA A 32 -8.26 -3.10 9.28
N GLY A 33 -8.52 -2.10 10.12
CA GLY A 33 -9.80 -1.38 10.13
C GLY A 33 -9.98 -0.53 8.88
N ILE A 34 -10.90 -0.93 8.00
CA ILE A 34 -11.38 -0.07 6.91
C ILE A 34 -12.46 0.85 7.49
N VAL A 35 -12.12 2.12 7.65
CA VAL A 35 -13.05 3.15 8.14
C VAL A 35 -13.86 3.68 6.98
N ILE A 36 -15.17 3.46 7.02
CA ILE A 36 -16.14 4.02 6.10
C ILE A 36 -16.77 5.25 6.73
N VAL A 37 -16.76 6.35 5.98
CA VAL A 37 -17.39 7.62 6.33
C VAL A 37 -18.21 8.12 5.16
N ARG A 38 -19.30 8.83 5.42
CA ARG A 38 -19.96 9.67 4.42
C ARG A 38 -19.58 11.11 4.68
N ASP A 39 -18.85 11.72 3.76
CA ASP A 39 -18.37 13.07 3.95
C ASP A 39 -19.54 14.05 4.21
N PRO A 40 -19.47 14.88 5.26
CA PRO A 40 -20.58 15.74 5.66
C PRO A 40 -20.85 16.90 4.67
N GLU A 41 -19.91 17.21 3.78
CA GLU A 41 -20.02 18.22 2.74
C GLU A 41 -20.32 17.59 1.38
N THR A 42 -19.44 16.75 0.86
CA THR A 42 -19.56 16.18 -0.51
C THR A 42 -20.61 15.09 -0.60
N LYS A 43 -21.00 14.49 0.54
CA LYS A 43 -21.94 13.36 0.66
C LYS A 43 -21.46 12.07 -0.03
N ILE A 44 -20.22 12.04 -0.48
CA ILE A 44 -19.54 10.87 -1.07
C ILE A 44 -19.03 9.97 0.05
N TYR A 45 -19.05 8.66 -0.17
CA TYR A 45 -18.46 7.71 0.75
C TYR A 45 -16.96 7.64 0.53
N ASN A 46 -16.21 7.66 1.64
CA ASN A 46 -14.81 7.31 1.66
C ASN A 46 -14.61 6.01 2.46
N ALA A 47 -13.76 5.12 1.96
CA ALA A 47 -13.26 3.96 2.70
C ALA A 47 -11.73 3.95 2.71
N SER A 48 -11.10 3.86 3.89
CA SER A 48 -9.64 3.85 4.01
C SER A 48 -9.16 3.05 5.22
N TYR A 49 -7.95 2.51 5.14
CA TYR A 49 -7.32 1.85 6.29
C TYR A 49 -6.86 2.85 7.34
N HIS A 50 -7.17 2.57 8.60
CA HIS A 50 -6.64 3.29 9.75
C HIS A 50 -6.25 2.32 10.86
N ARG A 51 -5.15 2.62 11.54
CA ARG A 51 -4.88 1.99 12.84
C ARG A 51 -5.73 2.67 13.91
N LEU A 52 -6.30 1.88 14.80
CA LEU A 52 -7.10 2.36 15.92
C LEU A 52 -6.58 1.78 17.24
N GLN A 53 -6.07 2.64 18.12
CA GLN A 53 -5.63 2.25 19.46
C GLN A 53 -6.85 2.00 20.36
N VAL A 54 -6.84 0.92 21.14
CA VAL A 54 -7.88 0.66 22.14
C VAL A 54 -7.54 1.41 23.43
N ASN A 55 -8.29 2.49 23.70
CA ASN A 55 -8.06 3.32 24.88
C ASN A 55 -8.91 2.87 26.08
N SER A 56 -10.11 2.35 25.83
CA SER A 56 -10.99 1.81 26.88
C SER A 56 -11.98 0.79 26.31
N LYS A 57 -12.99 0.38 27.12
CA LYS A 57 -14.03 -0.57 26.69
C LYS A 57 -14.76 -0.16 25.41
N ASN A 58 -14.98 1.15 25.19
CA ASN A 58 -15.78 1.66 24.08
C ASN A 58 -15.18 2.92 23.43
N ARG A 59 -13.88 3.18 23.61
CA ARG A 59 -13.19 4.34 23.01
C ARG A 59 -11.92 3.91 22.30
N LEU A 60 -11.73 4.40 21.08
CA LEU A 60 -10.56 4.13 20.25
C LEU A 60 -9.88 5.43 19.83
N GLY A 61 -8.55 5.53 19.92
CA GLY A 61 -7.80 6.61 19.29
C GLY A 61 -7.55 6.31 17.82
N ILE A 62 -7.89 7.22 16.90
CA ILE A 62 -7.72 7.02 15.44
C ILE A 62 -6.64 7.93 14.86
N LYS A 63 -5.66 7.36 14.15
CA LYS A 63 -4.65 8.14 13.43
C LYS A 63 -5.21 8.70 12.12
N LEU A 64 -5.20 10.02 11.97
CA LEU A 64 -5.65 10.73 10.76
C LEU A 64 -4.51 11.53 10.12
N ASP A 65 -4.02 11.05 8.97
CA ASP A 65 -2.94 11.70 8.23
C ASP A 65 -3.44 12.92 7.43
N TYR A 66 -2.58 13.92 7.31
CA TYR A 66 -2.87 15.13 6.53
C TYR A 66 -3.06 14.81 5.04
N GLY A 67 -4.01 15.51 4.40
CA GLY A 67 -4.29 15.35 2.97
C GLY A 67 -5.03 14.06 2.59
N ARG A 68 -5.66 13.37 3.55
CA ARG A 68 -6.53 12.19 3.31
C ARG A 68 -8.01 12.55 3.44
N HIS A 69 -8.89 11.89 2.70
CA HIS A 69 -10.32 12.24 2.69
C HIS A 69 -11.00 12.05 4.04
N LEU A 70 -10.70 10.98 4.81
CA LEU A 70 -11.24 10.85 6.16
C LEU A 70 -10.81 12.03 7.06
N ARG A 71 -9.58 12.53 6.91
CA ARG A 71 -9.11 13.71 7.64
C ARG A 71 -9.88 14.97 7.21
N LEU A 72 -10.10 15.18 5.92
CA LEU A 72 -10.92 16.29 5.41
C LEU A 72 -12.36 16.22 5.93
N ALA A 73 -12.98 15.05 5.90
CA ALA A 73 -14.32 14.84 6.45
C ALA A 73 -14.38 15.16 7.95
N TYR A 74 -13.33 14.78 8.70
CA TYR A 74 -13.20 15.09 10.13
C TYR A 74 -13.03 16.59 10.37
N ASP A 75 -12.16 17.26 9.62
CA ASP A 75 -11.92 18.70 9.76
C ASP A 75 -13.23 19.48 9.46
N ARG A 76 -13.98 19.09 8.41
CA ARG A 76 -15.32 19.63 8.10
C ARG A 76 -16.33 19.43 9.23
N ALA A 77 -16.36 18.24 9.84
CA ALA A 77 -17.24 17.95 10.97
C ALA A 77 -16.85 18.75 12.21
N LYS A 78 -15.55 18.91 12.45
CA LYS A 78 -14.99 19.71 13.53
C LYS A 78 -15.32 21.19 13.40
N GLU A 79 -15.22 21.76 12.20
CA GLU A 79 -15.65 23.13 11.93
C GLU A 79 -17.14 23.35 12.26
N ARG A 80 -17.97 22.32 12.05
CA ARG A 80 -19.39 22.30 12.40
C ARG A 80 -19.67 21.96 13.87
N LYS A 81 -18.64 21.56 14.64
CA LYS A 81 -18.74 21.07 16.02
C LYS A 81 -19.69 19.86 16.16
N GLU A 82 -19.73 19.03 15.12
CA GLU A 82 -20.55 17.83 15.06
C GLU A 82 -19.65 16.58 15.11
N PRO A 83 -20.06 15.52 15.81
CA PRO A 83 -19.39 14.22 15.68
C PRO A 83 -19.49 13.70 14.25
N LEU A 84 -18.44 13.06 13.76
CA LEU A 84 -18.40 12.46 12.42
C LEU A 84 -18.78 10.98 12.49
N PRO A 85 -19.95 10.56 11.96
CA PRO A 85 -20.35 9.16 11.96
C PRO A 85 -19.46 8.30 11.07
N ILE A 86 -19.04 7.15 11.58
CA ILE A 86 -18.18 6.20 10.87
C ILE A 86 -18.57 4.74 11.15
N ALA A 87 -18.09 3.83 10.31
CA ALA A 87 -18.07 2.40 10.57
C ALA A 87 -16.67 1.84 10.28
N ILE A 88 -16.11 1.07 11.22
CA ILE A 88 -14.84 0.37 11.06
C ILE A 88 -15.17 -1.07 10.66
N CYS A 89 -14.71 -1.49 9.50
CA CYS A 89 -15.05 -2.78 8.89
C CYS A 89 -13.82 -3.69 8.88
N LEU A 90 -13.99 -4.94 9.33
CA LEU A 90 -12.97 -5.99 9.33
C LEU A 90 -13.46 -7.20 8.53
N GLY A 91 -12.53 -7.85 7.81
CA GLY A 91 -12.84 -9.01 6.99
C GLY A 91 -13.84 -8.69 5.89
N THR A 92 -13.52 -7.70 5.05
CA THR A 92 -14.37 -7.24 3.94
C THR A 92 -14.02 -7.95 2.63
N ASP A 93 -14.84 -7.75 1.60
CA ASP A 93 -14.53 -8.17 0.23
C ASP A 93 -13.15 -7.66 -0.22
N LEU A 94 -12.37 -8.51 -0.86
CA LEU A 94 -11.01 -8.20 -1.32
C LEU A 94 -10.97 -6.96 -2.23
N ALA A 95 -12.00 -6.74 -3.05
CA ALA A 95 -12.07 -5.56 -3.90
C ALA A 95 -12.12 -4.27 -3.07
N LEU A 96 -12.86 -4.27 -1.95
CA LEU A 96 -12.89 -3.13 -1.04
C LEU A 96 -11.56 -2.96 -0.29
N GLN A 97 -10.88 -4.06 0.05
CA GLN A 97 -9.54 -3.98 0.63
C GLN A 97 -8.55 -3.29 -0.31
N TYR A 98 -8.55 -3.64 -1.60
CA TYR A 98 -7.71 -2.96 -2.59
C TYR A 98 -8.10 -1.49 -2.80
N THR A 99 -9.40 -1.18 -2.94
CA THR A 99 -9.80 0.21 -3.18
C THR A 99 -9.59 1.11 -1.97
N ALA A 100 -9.75 0.60 -0.74
CA ALA A 100 -9.44 1.32 0.49
C ALA A 100 -7.93 1.58 0.70
N ALA A 101 -7.07 0.82 0.02
CA ALA A 101 -5.62 1.04 -0.02
C ALA A 101 -5.18 2.00 -1.16
N THR A 102 -6.10 2.41 -2.03
CA THR A 102 -5.80 3.28 -3.17
C THR A 102 -5.45 4.69 -2.73
N MET A 103 -4.49 5.31 -3.42
CA MET A 103 -4.08 6.68 -3.13
C MET A 103 -5.16 7.68 -3.55
N GLY A 104 -5.30 8.77 -2.80
CA GLY A 104 -6.22 9.86 -3.14
C GLY A 104 -5.97 10.52 -4.50
N SER A 105 -4.74 10.44 -5.05
CA SER A 105 -4.46 10.88 -6.42
C SER A 105 -5.20 10.06 -7.50
N ARG A 106 -5.62 8.83 -7.16
CA ARG A 106 -6.37 7.91 -8.03
C ARG A 106 -7.82 7.71 -7.57
N MET A 107 -8.12 8.16 -6.36
CA MET A 107 -9.47 8.25 -5.79
C MET A 107 -9.73 9.71 -5.44
N PRO A 108 -10.03 10.62 -6.40
CA PRO A 108 -10.34 12.00 -6.04
C PRO A 108 -11.55 12.10 -5.11
N GLU A 109 -11.78 13.22 -4.41
CA GLU A 109 -12.88 13.35 -3.42
C GLU A 109 -14.30 13.07 -3.96
N HIS A 110 -14.49 13.10 -5.28
CA HIS A 110 -15.76 12.76 -5.93
C HIS A 110 -15.89 11.26 -6.29
N ALA A 111 -14.82 10.48 -6.15
CA ALA A 111 -14.80 9.05 -6.32
C ALA A 111 -15.13 8.36 -4.98
N ASP A 112 -15.81 7.22 -5.08
CA ASP A 112 -16.37 6.48 -3.94
C ASP A 112 -15.72 5.10 -3.90
N GLU A 113 -14.92 4.80 -2.87
CA GLU A 113 -14.16 3.54 -2.81
C GLU A 113 -15.06 2.29 -2.82
N LEU A 114 -16.30 2.37 -2.35
CA LEU A 114 -17.24 1.25 -2.38
C LEU A 114 -17.76 1.02 -3.81
N LYS A 115 -18.03 2.10 -4.56
CA LYS A 115 -18.38 1.99 -5.98
C LYS A 115 -17.20 1.50 -6.82
N SER A 116 -16.00 2.01 -6.55
CA SER A 116 -14.77 1.54 -7.20
C SER A 116 -14.54 0.05 -6.93
N ALA A 117 -14.82 -0.43 -5.70
CA ALA A 117 -14.73 -1.85 -5.40
C ALA A 117 -15.68 -2.67 -6.27
N GLY A 118 -16.92 -2.18 -6.46
CA GLY A 118 -17.89 -2.80 -7.36
C GLY A 118 -17.44 -2.83 -8.83
N GLY A 119 -16.78 -1.75 -9.29
CA GLY A 119 -16.16 -1.70 -10.61
C GLY A 119 -15.03 -2.71 -10.77
N LEU A 120 -14.18 -2.85 -9.77
CA LEU A 120 -13.05 -3.79 -9.77
C LEU A 120 -13.49 -5.26 -9.85
N ILE A 121 -14.56 -5.63 -9.14
CA ILE A 121 -15.10 -7.00 -9.17
C ILE A 121 -16.14 -7.23 -10.28
N GLY A 122 -16.55 -6.18 -11.00
CA GLY A 122 -17.54 -6.26 -12.08
C GLY A 122 -18.99 -6.49 -11.61
N ARG A 123 -19.28 -6.30 -10.31
CA ARG A 123 -20.62 -6.40 -9.72
C ARG A 123 -20.81 -5.40 -8.58
N PRO A 124 -22.03 -4.93 -8.29
CA PRO A 124 -22.27 -4.10 -7.11
C PRO A 124 -21.81 -4.79 -5.82
N LEU A 125 -21.12 -4.05 -4.96
CA LEU A 125 -20.78 -4.52 -3.61
C LEU A 125 -22.07 -4.63 -2.77
N ALA A 126 -22.26 -5.77 -2.10
CA ALA A 126 -23.40 -5.95 -1.20
C ALA A 126 -23.21 -5.09 0.06
N VAL A 127 -24.17 -4.19 0.32
CA VAL A 127 -24.13 -3.26 1.45
C VAL A 127 -25.41 -3.32 2.28
N ALA A 128 -25.30 -2.96 3.56
CA ALA A 128 -26.41 -2.82 4.49
C ALA A 128 -26.36 -1.44 5.16
N LYS A 129 -27.48 -0.99 5.72
CA LYS A 129 -27.47 0.17 6.62
C LYS A 129 -26.82 -0.23 7.94
N ALA A 130 -25.96 0.63 8.46
CA ALA A 130 -25.45 0.54 9.82
C ALA A 130 -26.62 0.62 10.83
N ILE A 131 -26.44 0.01 12.01
CA ILE A 131 -27.46 -0.11 13.07
C ILE A 131 -27.62 1.20 13.86
N SER A 132 -26.52 1.80 14.29
CA SER A 132 -26.49 2.98 15.16
C SER A 132 -25.99 4.25 14.47
N GLN A 133 -25.39 4.14 13.28
CA GLN A 133 -24.85 5.28 12.53
C GLN A 133 -25.50 5.47 11.14
N PRO A 134 -25.63 6.71 10.64
CA PRO A 134 -26.21 7.00 9.31
C PRO A 134 -25.23 6.72 8.14
N VAL A 135 -24.56 5.58 8.15
CA VAL A 135 -23.63 5.13 7.10
C VAL A 135 -24.08 3.77 6.52
N ILE A 136 -23.47 3.37 5.41
CA ILE A 136 -23.63 2.02 4.87
C ILE A 136 -22.37 1.21 5.18
N VAL A 137 -22.52 -0.10 5.31
CA VAL A 137 -21.45 -1.03 5.62
C VAL A 137 -21.48 -2.23 4.67
N PRO A 138 -20.35 -2.91 4.40
CA PRO A 138 -20.34 -4.11 3.57
C PRO A 138 -21.15 -5.20 4.25
N ALA A 139 -22.19 -5.71 3.60
CA ALA A 139 -23.09 -6.71 4.17
C ALA A 139 -22.35 -8.03 4.46
N GLU A 140 -21.31 -8.30 3.68
CA GLU A 140 -20.45 -9.49 3.74
C GLU A 140 -19.16 -9.24 4.52
N ALA A 141 -19.10 -8.22 5.39
CA ALA A 141 -18.00 -8.10 6.36
C ALA A 141 -18.07 -9.19 7.45
N GLU A 142 -16.93 -9.46 8.10
CA GLU A 142 -16.85 -10.33 9.28
C GLU A 142 -17.36 -9.61 10.53
N ILE A 143 -16.84 -8.40 10.77
CA ILE A 143 -17.13 -7.58 11.94
C ILE A 143 -17.25 -6.11 11.53
N ILE A 144 -18.25 -5.41 12.08
CA ILE A 144 -18.43 -3.96 11.97
C ILE A 144 -18.43 -3.35 13.37
N ILE A 145 -17.67 -2.28 13.55
CA ILE A 145 -17.69 -1.43 14.75
C ILE A 145 -18.22 -0.06 14.32
N GLU A 146 -19.39 0.32 14.81
CA GLU A 146 -20.03 1.58 14.47
C GLU A 146 -19.79 2.63 15.55
N GLY A 147 -19.50 3.86 15.16
CA GLY A 147 -19.21 4.92 16.10
C GLY A 147 -19.17 6.30 15.47
N LYS A 148 -18.66 7.26 16.24
CA LYS A 148 -18.48 8.63 15.78
C LYS A 148 -17.12 9.16 16.24
N ILE A 149 -16.41 9.85 15.36
CA ILE A 149 -15.20 10.59 15.72
C ILE A 149 -15.64 11.89 16.40
N LEU A 150 -15.15 12.13 17.60
CA LEU A 150 -15.46 13.31 18.40
C LEU A 150 -14.55 14.48 17.98
N PRO A 151 -15.10 15.68 17.70
CA PRO A 151 -14.35 16.79 17.11
C PRO A 151 -13.33 17.44 18.06
N ASP A 152 -13.57 17.37 19.36
CA ASP A 152 -12.81 18.07 20.41
C ASP A 152 -12.33 17.15 21.54
N ASP A 153 -12.43 15.83 21.34
CA ASP A 153 -11.96 14.84 22.30
C ASP A 153 -10.78 14.07 21.71
N MET A 154 -9.63 14.23 22.37
CA MET A 154 -8.34 13.71 21.93
C MET A 154 -7.71 12.96 23.09
N GLU A 155 -7.08 11.82 22.80
CA GLU A 155 -6.26 11.12 23.78
C GLU A 155 -4.92 10.71 23.18
N PRO A 156 -3.92 10.40 24.02
CA PRO A 156 -2.64 10.00 23.51
C PRO A 156 -2.70 8.66 22.76
N GLU A 157 -2.18 8.67 21.53
CA GLU A 157 -1.96 7.52 20.65
C GLU A 157 -0.48 7.24 20.49
N GLY A 158 -0.12 5.96 20.39
CA GLY A 158 1.25 5.52 20.21
C GLY A 158 2.09 5.54 21.49
N PRO A 159 3.35 5.06 21.42
CA PRO A 159 4.05 4.64 20.20
C PRO A 159 3.46 3.38 19.54
N PHE A 160 3.69 3.22 18.23
CA PHE A 160 3.20 2.09 17.43
C PHE A 160 4.26 1.67 16.38
N GLY A 161 4.45 0.37 16.18
CA GLY A 161 5.34 -0.16 15.14
C GLY A 161 4.83 0.10 13.71
N GLU A 162 5.50 1.00 12.99
CA GLU A 162 5.15 1.37 11.61
C GLU A 162 5.69 0.42 10.55
N PHE A 163 5.12 0.52 9.34
CA PHE A 163 5.49 -0.28 8.18
C PHE A 163 6.97 -0.18 7.79
N ILE A 164 7.65 0.91 8.17
CA ILE A 164 9.08 1.13 7.91
C ILE A 164 10.00 0.39 8.91
N GLY A 165 9.43 -0.24 9.94
CA GLY A 165 10.18 -0.97 10.98
C GLY A 165 10.61 -0.12 12.18
N TYR A 166 10.05 1.09 12.33
CA TYR A 166 10.32 1.99 13.44
C TYR A 166 9.06 2.35 14.20
N LEU A 167 9.20 2.76 15.46
CA LEU A 167 8.08 3.28 16.23
C LEU A 167 7.70 4.69 15.74
N ALA A 168 6.41 4.89 15.47
CA ALA A 168 5.82 6.22 15.40
C ALA A 168 5.88 6.89 16.78
N PRO A 169 6.13 8.21 16.85
CA PRO A 169 6.11 8.93 18.11
C PRO A 169 4.68 8.99 18.67
N LYS A 170 4.60 9.10 20.00
CA LYS A 170 3.34 9.36 20.70
C LYS A 170 2.81 10.74 20.31
N ALA A 171 1.53 10.83 20.00
CA ALA A 171 0.83 12.08 19.70
C ALA A 171 -0.66 11.97 20.07
N ASP A 172 -1.31 13.09 20.35
CA ASP A 172 -2.74 13.08 20.59
C ASP A 172 -3.51 12.76 19.30
N ALA A 173 -4.52 11.90 19.41
CA ALA A 173 -5.38 11.47 18.31
C ALA A 173 -6.86 11.66 18.67
N PRO A 174 -7.72 11.97 17.67
CA PRO A 174 -9.17 12.02 17.88
C PRO A 174 -9.73 10.72 18.41
N ILE A 175 -10.79 10.81 19.19
CA ILE A 175 -11.45 9.65 19.78
C ILE A 175 -12.67 9.23 18.97
N VAL A 176 -12.74 7.93 18.70
CA VAL A 176 -13.94 7.23 18.25
C VAL A 176 -14.70 6.74 19.48
N GLU A 177 -15.93 7.22 19.66
CA GLU A 177 -16.88 6.62 20.61
C GLU A 177 -17.67 5.50 19.91
N ILE A 178 -17.53 4.27 20.41
CA ILE A 178 -18.23 3.09 19.87
C ILE A 178 -19.68 3.11 20.33
N THR A 179 -20.60 2.86 19.39
CA THR A 179 -22.06 2.87 19.59
C THR A 179 -22.73 1.54 19.28
N ALA A 180 -22.15 0.73 18.40
CA ALA A 180 -22.59 -0.65 18.18
C ALA A 180 -21.44 -1.51 17.67
N ILE A 181 -21.51 -2.81 17.93
CA ILE A 181 -20.64 -3.82 17.30
C ILE A 181 -21.55 -4.88 16.71
N THR A 182 -21.37 -5.19 15.43
CA THR A 182 -22.12 -6.26 14.75
C THR A 182 -21.18 -7.25 14.09
N HIS A 183 -21.55 -8.52 14.09
CA HIS A 183 -20.76 -9.57 13.44
C HIS A 183 -21.61 -10.74 12.95
N ARG A 184 -21.04 -11.53 12.04
CA ARG A 184 -21.64 -12.80 11.58
C ARG A 184 -21.45 -13.91 12.63
N ASP A 185 -22.04 -15.09 12.38
CA ASP A 185 -21.73 -16.29 13.16
C ASP A 185 -20.25 -16.66 12.99
N ASN A 186 -19.56 -16.98 14.10
CA ASN A 186 -18.15 -17.39 14.11
C ASN A 186 -17.24 -16.46 13.29
N PRO A 187 -17.16 -15.15 13.65
CA PRO A 187 -16.48 -14.18 12.82
C PRO A 187 -14.97 -14.39 12.81
N ILE A 188 -14.33 -14.08 11.68
CA ILE A 188 -12.89 -14.05 11.54
C ILE A 188 -12.39 -12.63 11.86
N TYR A 189 -11.51 -12.52 12.85
CA TYR A 189 -10.82 -11.26 13.13
C TYR A 189 -9.63 -11.08 12.18
N GLN A 190 -9.79 -10.22 11.18
CA GLN A 190 -8.70 -9.82 10.30
C GLN A 190 -7.80 -8.79 11.00
N ALA A 191 -6.50 -9.03 11.00
CA ALA A 191 -5.48 -8.08 11.42
C ALA A 191 -4.45 -7.92 10.30
N ILE A 192 -3.78 -6.76 10.28
CA ILE A 192 -2.61 -6.53 9.42
C ILE A 192 -1.43 -6.27 10.35
N ASN A 193 -0.32 -6.99 10.17
CA ASN A 193 0.83 -6.68 11.01
C ASN A 193 1.36 -5.27 10.71
N GLY A 194 1.49 -4.43 11.75
CA GLY A 194 1.89 -3.02 11.63
C GLY A 194 3.26 -2.84 10.96
N TYR A 195 4.19 -3.77 11.21
CA TYR A 195 5.46 -3.91 10.50
C TYR A 195 5.51 -5.26 9.78
N GLY A 196 6.12 -5.30 8.59
CA GLY A 196 6.30 -6.54 7.82
C GLY A 196 5.69 -6.50 6.42
N ARG A 197 5.63 -7.67 5.76
CA ARG A 197 5.27 -7.73 4.32
C ARG A 197 3.81 -7.41 4.03
N GLU A 198 2.89 -7.79 4.92
CA GLU A 198 1.44 -7.67 4.66
C GLU A 198 0.99 -6.21 4.44
N THR A 199 1.42 -5.29 5.32
CA THR A 199 1.10 -3.86 5.23
C THR A 199 1.60 -3.20 3.92
N ILE A 200 2.76 -3.64 3.42
CA ILE A 200 3.34 -3.10 2.19
C ILE A 200 2.82 -3.79 0.92
N MET A 201 2.47 -5.08 0.98
CA MET A 201 2.04 -5.86 -0.19
C MET A 201 0.66 -5.43 -0.70
N LEU A 202 -0.30 -5.13 0.18
CA LEU A 202 -1.62 -4.67 -0.25
C LEU A 202 -1.51 -3.37 -1.07
N ARG A 203 -0.63 -2.47 -0.64
CA ARG A 203 -0.42 -1.18 -1.30
C ARG A 203 0.49 -1.27 -2.52
N LYS A 204 1.42 -2.23 -2.56
CA LYS A 204 2.35 -2.48 -3.68
C LYS A 204 1.65 -2.42 -5.03
N TYR A 205 0.67 -3.31 -5.24
CA TYR A 205 0.03 -3.47 -6.55
C TYR A 205 -0.73 -2.22 -6.99
N VAL A 206 -1.32 -1.49 -6.04
CA VAL A 206 -2.02 -0.24 -6.34
C VAL A 206 -1.02 0.86 -6.73
N LEU A 207 0.13 0.93 -6.06
CA LEU A 207 1.20 1.87 -6.41
C LEU A 207 1.80 1.54 -7.78
N GLU A 208 2.10 0.27 -8.05
CA GLU A 208 2.65 -0.20 -9.32
C GLU A 208 1.74 0.07 -10.49
N ALA A 209 0.48 -0.35 -10.40
CA ALA A 209 -0.50 -0.12 -11.47
C ALA A 209 -0.72 1.38 -11.73
N SER A 210 -0.68 2.20 -10.67
CA SER A 210 -0.79 3.65 -10.80
C SER A 210 0.44 4.29 -11.43
N LEU A 211 1.63 3.84 -11.03
CA LEU A 211 2.89 4.31 -11.59
C LEU A 211 2.96 3.95 -13.07
N LEU A 212 2.70 2.69 -13.42
CA LEU A 212 2.78 2.21 -14.80
C LEU A 212 1.82 2.96 -15.73
N ASP A 213 0.56 3.15 -15.32
CA ASP A 213 -0.44 3.89 -16.10
C ASP A 213 -0.01 5.34 -16.38
N ILE A 214 0.51 6.04 -15.35
CA ILE A 214 1.01 7.42 -15.50
C ILE A 214 2.23 7.46 -16.43
N LEU A 215 3.16 6.52 -16.25
CA LEU A 215 4.39 6.48 -17.03
C LEU A 215 4.17 6.11 -18.49
N GLN A 216 3.28 5.15 -18.78
CA GLN A 216 2.93 4.78 -20.15
C GLN A 216 2.21 5.92 -20.87
N ALA A 217 1.37 6.68 -20.16
CA ALA A 217 0.74 7.88 -20.70
C ALA A 217 1.75 9.02 -20.96
N ALA A 218 2.73 9.19 -20.07
CA ALA A 218 3.74 10.25 -20.18
C ALA A 218 4.84 9.93 -21.19
N THR A 219 5.23 8.65 -21.29
CA THR A 219 6.39 8.19 -22.06
C THR A 219 6.09 6.83 -22.72
N PRO A 220 5.88 6.78 -24.06
CA PRO A 220 5.42 5.57 -24.75
C PRO A 220 6.44 4.42 -24.79
N ILE A 221 7.66 4.62 -24.29
CA ILE A 221 8.72 3.61 -24.27
C ILE A 221 8.69 2.72 -23.03
N VAL A 222 7.84 3.02 -22.04
CA VAL A 222 7.74 2.27 -20.79
C VAL A 222 6.98 0.96 -21.01
N LEU A 223 7.60 -0.14 -20.60
CA LEU A 223 7.01 -1.48 -20.72
C LEU A 223 6.35 -1.92 -19.41
N ASP A 224 7.08 -1.80 -18.29
CA ASP A 224 6.65 -2.32 -16.99
C ASP A 224 7.34 -1.55 -15.84
N ALA A 225 6.83 -1.71 -14.61
CA ALA A 225 7.40 -1.13 -13.40
C ALA A 225 7.21 -2.05 -12.18
N GLU A 226 8.25 -2.17 -11.36
CA GLU A 226 8.23 -2.95 -10.11
C GLU A 226 8.64 -2.05 -8.94
N MET A 227 7.82 -2.01 -7.90
CA MET A 227 8.16 -1.40 -6.62
C MET A 227 8.99 -2.43 -5.84
N THR A 228 10.27 -2.17 -5.62
CA THR A 228 11.20 -3.23 -5.18
C THR A 228 10.95 -3.67 -3.74
N ALA A 229 11.19 -4.96 -3.46
CA ALA A 229 11.08 -5.51 -2.11
C ALA A 229 12.05 -4.84 -1.12
N GLY A 230 13.28 -4.55 -1.55
CA GLY A 230 14.28 -3.86 -0.73
C GLY A 230 13.90 -2.40 -0.41
N GLY A 231 13.16 -1.74 -1.31
CA GLY A 231 12.55 -0.43 -1.09
C GLY A 231 11.20 -0.47 -0.36
N LEU A 232 10.89 -1.58 0.33
CA LEU A 232 9.64 -1.81 1.05
C LEU A 232 8.38 -1.68 0.18
N HIS A 233 8.49 -1.99 -1.12
CA HIS A 233 7.42 -1.83 -2.11
C HIS A 233 6.80 -0.41 -2.14
N ARG A 234 7.58 0.60 -1.72
CA ARG A 234 7.08 1.98 -1.54
C ARG A 234 8.06 3.06 -1.94
N PHE A 235 9.34 2.89 -1.61
CA PHE A 235 10.34 3.94 -1.75
C PHE A 235 11.19 3.80 -3.01
N HIS A 236 11.38 2.59 -3.52
CA HIS A 236 12.22 2.35 -4.69
C HIS A 236 11.41 1.69 -5.81
N ALA A 237 11.65 2.10 -7.05
CA ALA A 237 11.07 1.50 -8.24
C ALA A 237 12.14 1.15 -9.27
N VAL A 238 11.93 0.05 -10.00
CA VAL A 238 12.66 -0.29 -11.22
C VAL A 238 11.66 -0.19 -12.38
N ILE A 239 12.02 0.54 -13.43
CA ILE A 239 11.16 0.78 -14.59
C ILE A 239 11.83 0.22 -15.83
N GLN A 240 11.13 -0.64 -16.55
CA GLN A 240 11.61 -1.25 -17.78
C GLN A 240 11.17 -0.40 -18.98
N ILE A 241 12.09 -0.14 -19.91
CA ILE A 241 11.81 0.62 -21.14
C ILE A 241 12.31 -0.10 -22.39
N LYS A 242 11.82 0.35 -23.56
CA LYS A 242 12.32 -0.08 -24.86
C LYS A 242 12.56 1.09 -25.81
N LYS A 243 13.84 1.36 -26.09
CA LYS A 243 14.25 2.29 -27.15
C LYS A 243 14.12 1.61 -28.52
N SER A 244 13.35 2.20 -29.43
CA SER A 244 13.06 1.63 -30.76
C SER A 244 13.70 2.44 -31.91
N ASN A 245 14.26 3.61 -31.61
CA ASN A 245 14.98 4.45 -32.56
C ASN A 245 15.88 5.45 -31.77
N PRO A 246 16.83 6.14 -32.43
CA PRO A 246 17.72 7.10 -31.78
C PRO A 246 17.02 8.26 -31.05
N GLN A 247 15.81 8.64 -31.47
CA GLN A 247 15.06 9.75 -30.87
C GLN A 247 14.52 9.40 -29.48
N HIS A 248 14.52 8.11 -29.11
CA HIS A 248 14.15 7.67 -27.76
C HIS A 248 15.29 7.88 -26.74
N ASN A 249 16.52 8.16 -27.18
CA ASN A 249 17.61 8.49 -26.25
C ASN A 249 17.26 9.72 -25.41
N GLY A 250 17.49 9.62 -24.10
CA GLY A 250 17.18 10.65 -23.12
C GLY A 250 15.77 10.55 -22.52
N MET A 251 14.84 9.83 -23.17
CA MET A 251 13.49 9.64 -22.62
C MET A 251 13.50 8.89 -21.28
N GLN A 252 14.49 8.04 -21.01
CA GLN A 252 14.65 7.38 -19.72
C GLN A 252 14.85 8.36 -18.56
N ARG A 253 15.42 9.54 -18.81
CA ARG A 253 15.51 10.60 -17.79
C ARG A 253 14.17 11.30 -17.57
N ASN A 254 13.36 11.43 -18.61
CA ASN A 254 11.98 11.91 -18.48
C ASN A 254 11.13 10.91 -17.69
N VAL A 255 11.33 9.59 -17.89
CA VAL A 255 10.71 8.53 -17.09
C VAL A 255 11.05 8.68 -15.61
N ILE A 256 12.33 8.90 -15.27
CA ILE A 256 12.77 9.17 -13.88
C ILE A 256 12.02 10.38 -13.30
N ALA A 257 12.00 11.51 -14.02
CA ALA A 257 11.33 12.72 -13.56
C ALA A 257 9.81 12.51 -13.39
N ALA A 258 9.17 11.82 -14.34
CA ALA A 258 7.76 11.49 -14.30
C ALA A 258 7.42 10.56 -13.13
N ALA A 259 8.26 9.56 -12.83
CA ALA A 259 8.06 8.65 -11.70
C ALA A 259 8.07 9.39 -10.37
N PHE A 260 9.02 10.30 -10.15
CA PHE A 260 9.06 11.14 -8.95
C PHE A 260 7.87 12.11 -8.85
N GLY A 261 7.36 12.59 -9.99
CA GLY A 261 6.13 13.39 -10.02
C GLY A 261 4.87 12.56 -9.76
N ALA A 262 4.84 11.30 -10.19
CA ALA A 262 3.71 10.39 -10.05
C ALA A 262 3.52 9.93 -8.60
N LEU A 263 4.62 9.50 -7.96
CA LEU A 263 4.61 8.98 -6.59
C LEU A 263 5.56 9.78 -5.70
N LYS A 264 5.00 10.65 -4.85
CA LYS A 264 5.81 11.49 -3.94
C LYS A 264 6.77 10.68 -3.06
N ASP A 265 6.38 9.47 -2.67
CA ASP A 265 7.14 8.64 -1.72
C ASP A 265 8.39 8.00 -2.38
N LEU A 266 8.50 7.97 -3.71
CA LEU A 266 9.68 7.39 -4.39
C LEU A 266 10.94 8.20 -4.14
N ASP A 267 11.98 7.57 -3.61
CA ASP A 267 13.29 8.17 -3.37
C ASP A 267 14.38 7.63 -4.31
N LEU A 268 14.21 6.41 -4.84
CA LEU A 268 15.11 5.79 -5.82
C LEU A 268 14.33 5.27 -7.02
N VAL A 269 14.75 5.64 -8.22
CA VAL A 269 14.21 5.08 -9.47
C VAL A 269 15.36 4.58 -10.32
N THR A 270 15.33 3.30 -10.70
CA THR A 270 16.29 2.73 -11.66
C THR A 270 15.55 2.44 -12.95
N VAL A 271 16.07 2.91 -14.08
CA VAL A 271 15.52 2.61 -15.41
C VAL A 271 16.43 1.62 -16.12
N VAL A 272 15.87 0.55 -16.66
CA VAL A 272 16.59 -0.55 -17.33
C VAL A 272 15.96 -0.87 -18.69
N ASP A 273 16.71 -1.54 -19.57
CA ASP A 273 16.23 -1.99 -20.87
C ASP A 273 15.31 -3.23 -20.79
N GLU A 274 14.68 -3.57 -21.91
CA GLU A 274 13.70 -4.65 -22.04
C GLU A 274 14.22 -6.08 -21.78
N ASP A 275 15.54 -6.26 -21.72
CA ASP A 275 16.22 -7.55 -21.53
C ASP A 275 16.64 -7.81 -20.07
N ILE A 276 16.26 -6.91 -19.16
CA ILE A 276 16.47 -7.03 -17.72
C ILE A 276 15.16 -7.43 -17.04
N ASP A 277 15.16 -8.53 -16.30
CA ASP A 277 14.04 -8.90 -15.44
C ASP A 277 13.98 -7.99 -14.21
N ILE A 278 13.06 -7.03 -14.23
CA ILE A 278 12.88 -6.05 -13.13
C ILE A 278 12.42 -6.68 -11.81
N ARG A 279 12.00 -7.95 -11.82
CA ARG A 279 11.58 -8.70 -10.63
C ARG A 279 12.70 -9.55 -10.04
N ASP A 280 13.83 -9.70 -10.75
CA ASP A 280 15.06 -10.29 -10.23
C ASP A 280 16.05 -9.18 -9.82
N PRO A 281 16.26 -8.96 -8.50
CA PRO A 281 17.24 -7.99 -8.02
C PRO A 281 18.66 -8.22 -8.56
N LEU A 282 19.03 -9.47 -8.85
CA LEU A 282 20.36 -9.80 -9.39
C LEU A 282 20.50 -9.34 -10.84
N ASP A 283 19.43 -9.42 -11.64
CA ASP A 283 19.45 -8.96 -13.03
C ASP A 283 19.43 -7.43 -13.12
N VAL A 284 18.74 -6.76 -12.19
CA VAL A 284 18.82 -5.31 -12.01
C VAL A 284 20.23 -4.87 -11.60
N GLU A 285 20.85 -5.58 -10.65
CA GLU A 285 22.23 -5.30 -10.24
C GLU A 285 23.23 -5.54 -11.39
N TYR A 286 23.01 -6.55 -12.23
CA TYR A 286 23.77 -6.76 -13.46
C TYR A 286 23.70 -5.55 -14.39
N ALA A 287 22.51 -4.95 -14.58
CA ALA A 287 22.36 -3.74 -15.37
C ALA A 287 23.18 -2.57 -14.76
N LEU A 288 23.13 -2.39 -13.44
CA LEU A 288 23.94 -1.39 -12.74
C LEU A 288 25.46 -1.64 -12.89
N ALA A 289 25.89 -2.89 -12.87
CA ALA A 289 27.31 -3.22 -12.96
C ALA A 289 27.88 -3.04 -14.37
N THR A 290 27.05 -3.17 -15.41
CA THR A 290 27.52 -3.28 -16.80
C THR A 290 27.09 -2.14 -17.72
N ARG A 291 26.06 -1.36 -17.35
CA ARG A 291 25.45 -0.33 -18.21
C ARG A 291 25.41 1.06 -17.60
N PHE A 292 25.88 1.24 -16.37
CA PHE A 292 25.78 2.49 -15.63
C PHE A 292 27.16 3.10 -15.34
N GLU A 293 27.34 4.37 -15.71
CA GLU A 293 28.50 5.18 -15.38
C GLU A 293 28.06 6.37 -14.50
N ALA A 294 28.41 6.31 -13.21
CA ALA A 294 27.90 7.22 -12.19
C ALA A 294 28.09 8.71 -12.51
N SER A 295 29.20 9.09 -13.16
CA SER A 295 29.46 10.50 -13.51
C SER A 295 28.49 11.07 -14.56
N LYS A 296 27.83 10.20 -15.32
CA LYS A 296 26.95 10.58 -16.44
C LYS A 296 25.51 10.22 -16.16
N ASP A 297 25.26 9.07 -15.55
CA ASP A 297 23.95 8.41 -15.57
C ASP A 297 23.15 8.58 -14.26
N LEU A 298 23.70 9.33 -13.30
CA LEU A 298 22.99 9.76 -12.11
C LEU A 298 22.11 11.00 -12.38
N VAL A 299 20.87 10.95 -11.88
CA VAL A 299 19.95 12.07 -11.84
C VAL A 299 19.60 12.38 -10.39
N MET A 300 19.99 13.55 -9.89
CA MET A 300 19.70 13.96 -8.52
C MET A 300 18.65 15.07 -8.48
N ILE A 301 17.68 14.94 -7.58
CA ILE A 301 16.71 16.01 -7.27
C ILE A 301 16.83 16.37 -5.78
N PRO A 302 17.69 17.34 -5.42
CA PRO A 302 17.85 17.77 -4.04
C PRO A 302 16.59 18.43 -3.47
N GLY A 303 16.35 18.24 -2.17
CA GLY A 303 15.29 18.96 -1.45
C GLY A 303 13.85 18.61 -1.86
N ALA A 304 13.64 17.46 -2.48
CA ALA A 304 12.30 17.02 -2.88
C ALA A 304 11.53 16.39 -1.71
N ARG A 305 10.19 16.41 -1.80
CA ARG A 305 9.31 15.78 -0.81
C ARG A 305 9.27 14.26 -1.01
N GLY A 306 9.57 13.52 0.05
CA GLY A 306 9.42 12.07 0.20
C GLY A 306 8.43 11.73 1.31
N HIS A 307 8.81 10.80 2.19
CA HIS A 307 7.98 10.30 3.29
C HIS A 307 8.54 10.66 4.66
N GLU A 308 7.69 11.20 5.53
CA GLU A 308 7.99 11.72 6.86
C GLU A 308 8.59 10.68 7.83
N TYR A 309 8.27 9.39 7.66
CA TYR A 309 8.84 8.32 8.49
C TYR A 309 10.27 7.91 8.13
N VAL A 310 10.81 8.37 7.00
CA VAL A 310 12.20 8.10 6.62
C VAL A 310 13.13 8.96 7.47
N ARG A 311 13.75 8.38 8.50
CA ARG A 311 14.62 9.10 9.46
C ARG A 311 15.83 9.80 8.86
N ALA A 312 16.28 9.37 7.68
CA ALA A 312 17.37 10.01 6.94
C ALA A 312 16.95 11.33 6.27
N SER A 313 15.66 11.68 6.29
CA SER A 313 15.11 12.92 5.78
C SER A 313 14.97 13.98 6.88
N ILE A 314 14.81 15.25 6.48
CA ILE A 314 14.38 16.33 7.37
C ILE A 314 12.89 16.54 7.11
N ASP A 315 12.02 16.04 7.99
CA ASP A 315 10.56 16.10 7.87
C ASP A 315 10.03 15.56 6.52
N GLY A 316 10.60 14.45 6.05
CA GLY A 316 10.26 13.86 4.76
C GLY A 316 10.89 14.59 3.57
N ILE A 317 11.77 15.58 3.76
CA ILE A 317 12.50 16.25 2.68
C ILE A 317 13.90 15.65 2.56
N ARG A 318 14.26 15.17 1.37
CA ARG A 318 15.59 14.66 1.06
C ARG A 318 15.88 14.67 -0.45
N THR A 319 17.11 14.34 -0.82
CA THR A 319 17.49 14.15 -2.22
C THR A 319 16.91 12.84 -2.76
N LYS A 320 16.25 12.92 -3.91
CA LYS A 320 15.84 11.75 -4.70
C LYS A 320 16.91 11.40 -5.71
N LEU A 321 17.07 10.10 -5.99
CA LEU A 321 18.11 9.55 -6.87
C LEU A 321 17.48 8.76 -8.02
N GLY A 322 17.71 9.20 -9.24
CA GLY A 322 17.45 8.45 -10.45
C GLY A 322 18.73 7.81 -10.99
N ILE A 323 18.61 6.58 -11.47
CA ILE A 323 19.70 5.83 -12.10
C ILE A 323 19.24 5.44 -13.50
N ASP A 324 19.99 5.91 -14.51
CA ASP A 324 19.86 5.46 -15.89
C ASP A 324 20.82 4.28 -16.11
N ALA A 325 20.30 3.05 -16.12
CA ALA A 325 21.07 1.84 -16.41
C ALA A 325 20.72 1.28 -17.80
N THR A 326 20.39 2.18 -18.73
CA THR A 326 19.96 1.82 -20.09
C THR A 326 21.05 2.02 -21.12
N ILE A 327 21.06 1.18 -22.15
CA ILE A 327 22.04 1.25 -23.23
C ILE A 327 21.66 2.39 -24.20
N PRO A 328 22.60 3.24 -24.67
CA PRO A 328 22.34 4.14 -25.79
C PRO A 328 21.82 3.36 -27.01
N TYR A 329 20.81 3.88 -27.71
CA TYR A 329 20.17 3.11 -28.79
C TYR A 329 21.16 2.59 -29.85
N GLU A 330 22.18 3.38 -30.17
CA GLU A 330 23.21 3.09 -31.16
C GLU A 330 24.12 1.92 -30.75
N ASP A 331 24.21 1.64 -29.45
CA ASP A 331 25.11 0.62 -28.89
C ASP A 331 24.39 -0.71 -28.59
N LYS A 332 23.08 -0.82 -28.86
CA LYS A 332 22.28 -2.01 -28.48
C LYS A 332 22.89 -3.35 -28.92
N ASP A 333 23.48 -3.40 -30.11
CA ASP A 333 24.13 -4.62 -30.64
C ASP A 333 25.37 -5.04 -29.82
N LEU A 334 26.11 -4.07 -29.25
CA LEU A 334 27.31 -4.33 -28.45
C LEU A 334 26.99 -4.92 -27.07
N TYR A 335 25.79 -4.66 -26.56
CA TYR A 335 25.35 -5.06 -25.22
C TYR A 335 24.37 -6.24 -25.23
N SER A 336 24.16 -6.86 -26.40
CA SER A 336 23.29 -8.03 -26.53
C SER A 336 23.78 -9.17 -25.64
N ARG A 337 22.90 -9.68 -24.79
CA ARG A 337 23.20 -10.83 -23.92
C ARG A 337 23.41 -12.08 -24.79
N CYS A 338 24.34 -12.94 -24.39
CA CYS A 338 24.53 -14.21 -25.06
C CYS A 338 23.28 -15.09 -24.90
N GLU A 339 22.76 -15.61 -26.01
CA GLU A 339 21.70 -16.59 -26.00
C GLU A 339 22.29 -18.00 -25.83
N PHE A 340 21.79 -18.75 -24.85
CA PHE A 340 22.11 -20.17 -24.76
C PHE A 340 21.44 -20.90 -25.91
N LYS A 341 22.20 -21.78 -26.58
CA LYS A 341 21.63 -22.67 -27.58
C LYS A 341 20.63 -23.59 -26.90
N GLU A 342 19.39 -23.65 -27.41
CA GLU A 342 18.45 -24.67 -26.98
C GLU A 342 19.01 -26.06 -27.28
N ILE A 343 19.09 -26.89 -26.24
CA ILE A 343 19.53 -28.28 -26.34
C ILE A 343 18.33 -29.14 -25.96
N SER A 344 17.88 -29.97 -26.90
CA SER A 344 16.96 -31.06 -26.59
C SER A 344 17.70 -32.12 -25.80
N ILE A 345 17.25 -32.38 -24.57
CA ILE A 345 17.72 -33.54 -23.80
C ILE A 345 16.89 -34.74 -24.25
N GLU A 346 17.53 -35.74 -24.85
CA GLU A 346 16.86 -37.00 -25.18
C GLU A 346 16.41 -37.72 -23.90
N ASP A 347 15.21 -38.30 -23.92
CA ASP A 347 14.73 -39.18 -22.84
C ASP A 347 15.75 -40.30 -22.60
N GLY A 348 16.32 -40.36 -21.39
CA GLY A 348 17.39 -41.32 -21.07
C GLY A 348 18.78 -40.70 -20.89
N CYS A 349 19.00 -39.47 -21.36
CA CYS A 349 20.25 -38.75 -21.12
C CYS A 349 20.33 -38.39 -19.63
N LEU A 350 21.26 -39.03 -18.90
CA LEU A 350 21.41 -39.02 -17.43
C LEU A 350 20.45 -39.93 -16.62
N ASN A 351 19.60 -40.76 -17.26
CA ASN A 351 18.85 -41.81 -16.56
C ASN A 351 19.77 -42.98 -16.17
N ASN A 352 20.64 -42.72 -15.20
CA ASN A 352 21.08 -43.61 -14.12
C ASN A 352 21.09 -42.84 -12.77
N ALA A 353 20.57 -41.60 -12.70
CA ALA A 353 20.63 -40.79 -11.49
C ALA A 353 19.53 -41.11 -10.46
N SER A 354 18.37 -41.64 -10.87
CA SER A 354 17.29 -41.97 -9.92
C SER A 354 17.67 -43.14 -9.01
N GLU A 355 18.34 -44.17 -9.55
CA GLU A 355 18.83 -45.30 -8.74
C GLU A 355 19.96 -44.90 -7.78
N ALA A 356 20.80 -43.93 -8.14
CA ALA A 356 21.88 -43.43 -7.31
C ALA A 356 21.39 -42.55 -6.14
N PHE A 357 20.33 -41.76 -6.34
CA PHE A 357 19.74 -40.93 -5.28
C PHE A 357 19.03 -41.76 -4.20
N ASP A 358 18.34 -42.84 -4.58
CA ASP A 358 17.64 -43.73 -3.62
C ASP A 358 18.60 -44.54 -2.73
N GLN A 359 19.85 -44.75 -3.17
CA GLN A 359 20.89 -45.40 -2.36
C GLN A 359 21.55 -44.46 -1.34
N LEU A 360 21.57 -43.15 -1.60
CA LEU A 360 22.20 -42.16 -0.72
C LEU A 360 21.38 -41.85 0.55
N TRP A 361 20.07 -42.13 0.56
CA TRP A 361 19.17 -41.90 1.71
C TRP A 361 18.88 -43.15 2.56
N LYS A 362 19.60 -44.26 2.32
CA LYS A 362 19.53 -45.50 3.13
C LYS A 362 20.73 -45.71 4.06
N ILE A 363 21.41 -44.64 4.47
CA ILE A 363 22.47 -44.66 5.50
C ILE A 363 22.00 -43.90 6.74
#